data_AF-A0A397FQK4-F1
#
_entry.id   AF-A0A397FQK4-F1
#
_cell.length_a   1.000
_cell.length_b   1.000
_cell.length_c   1.000
_cell.angle_alpha   90.00
_cell.angle_beta   90.00
_cell.angle_gamma   90.00
#
_symmetry.space_group_name_H-M   'P 1'
#
loop_
_entity.id
_entity.type
_entity.pdbx_description
1 polymer ?
#
loop_
_entity_poly.entity_id
_entity_poly.type
_entity_poly.pdbx_seq_one_letter_code
_entity_poly.pdbx_strand_id
1 'polypeptide(L)'
;MTKRQQYIYQLIGKITDKKAKKKQDKTIYYSLAVIISDQEKIQKINAFSDSCNSAVWKALQANQFLGKEYLFHCKNFMGTYYLINWEKMKEADHEN
;
A
#
# COMPACT_ATOMS: atom_id res chain seq x y z
N MET A 1 -28.11 11.16 1.91
CA MET A 1 -26.87 10.51 2.37
C MET A 1 -25.79 10.72 1.32
N THR A 2 -24.84 11.61 1.59
CA THR A 2 -23.78 11.99 0.65
C THR A 2 -22.88 10.77 0.45
N LYS A 3 -22.91 10.15 -0.74
CA LYS A 3 -21.91 9.17 -1.15
C LYS A 3 -20.56 9.89 -1.09
N ARG A 4 -19.80 9.74 0.01
CA ARG A 4 -18.38 10.12 0.03
C ARG A 4 -17.75 9.31 -1.09
N GLN A 5 -17.49 9.97 -2.21
CA GLN A 5 -16.77 9.36 -3.33
C GLN A 5 -15.48 8.82 -2.74
N GLN A 6 -15.34 7.49 -2.75
CA GLN A 6 -14.13 6.84 -2.26
C GLN A 6 -13.05 7.11 -3.30
N TYR A 7 -12.41 8.27 -3.21
CA TYR A 7 -11.28 8.59 -4.08
C TYR A 7 -10.17 7.57 -3.84
N ILE A 8 -9.71 6.98 -4.94
CA ILE A 8 -8.51 6.16 -4.95
C ILE A 8 -7.34 7.12 -5.18
N TYR A 9 -6.51 7.26 -4.15
CA TYR A 9 -5.28 8.02 -4.19
C TYR A 9 -4.19 7.17 -4.83
N GLN A 10 -3.42 7.80 -5.71
CA GLN A 10 -2.25 7.22 -6.34
C GLN A 10 -1.00 7.81 -5.68
N LEU A 11 -0.20 6.97 -5.03
CA LEU A 11 0.99 7.38 -4.29
C LEU A 11 2.20 6.63 -4.84
N ILE A 12 3.24 7.35 -5.24
CA ILE A 12 4.47 6.74 -5.74
C ILE A 12 5.47 6.64 -4.59
N GLY A 13 6.00 5.45 -4.35
CA GLY A 13 7.03 5.28 -3.35
C GLY A 13 7.44 3.84 -3.13
N LYS A 14 8.17 3.61 -2.05
CA LYS A 14 8.71 2.28 -1.71
C LYS A 14 8.29 1.84 -0.32
N ILE A 15 8.10 0.54 -0.16
CA ILE A 15 7.87 -0.08 1.15
C ILE A 15 9.23 -0.32 1.81
N THR A 16 9.43 0.25 2.99
CA THR A 16 10.66 0.09 3.77
C THR A 16 10.56 -0.99 4.82
N ASP A 17 9.36 -1.17 5.41
CA ASP A 17 9.13 -2.17 6.44
C ASP A 17 7.69 -2.68 6.42
N LYS A 18 7.47 -3.88 6.96
CA LYS A 18 6.14 -4.49 7.11
C LYS A 18 5.99 -5.09 8.51
N LYS A 19 4.96 -4.64 9.21
CA LYS A 19 4.54 -5.20 10.50
C LYS A 19 3.19 -5.88 10.41
N ALA A 20 3.12 -7.16 10.79
CA ALA A 20 1.86 -7.87 10.98
C ALA A 20 1.15 -7.35 12.24
N LYS A 21 -0.14 -7.05 12.13
CA LYS A 21 -0.99 -6.62 13.22
C LYS A 21 -2.28 -7.43 13.21
N LYS A 22 -2.90 -7.55 14.38
CA LYS A 22 -4.20 -8.21 14.55
C LYS A 22 -5.23 -7.17 14.97
N LYS A 23 -6.41 -7.22 14.37
CA LYS A 23 -7.60 -6.54 14.88
C LYS A 23 -8.17 -7.32 16.08
N GLN A 24 -9.10 -6.68 16.79
CA GLN A 24 -9.85 -7.33 17.88
C GLN A 24 -10.56 -8.60 17.41
N ASP A 25 -11.06 -8.61 16.17
CA ASP A 25 -11.69 -9.77 15.52
C ASP A 25 -10.69 -10.84 15.04
N LYS A 26 -9.44 -10.82 15.51
CA LYS A 26 -8.35 -11.71 15.07
C LYS A 26 -7.96 -11.61 13.59
N THR A 27 -8.60 -10.77 12.79
CA THR A 27 -8.20 -10.50 11.40
C THR A 27 -6.77 -9.95 11.37
N ILE A 28 -5.91 -10.58 10.57
CA ILE A 28 -4.53 -10.14 10.36
C ILE A 28 -4.51 -9.07 9.28
N TYR A 29 -3.80 -7.98 9.53
CA TYR A 29 -3.51 -6.95 8.55
C TYR A 29 -2.03 -6.56 8.60
N TYR A 30 -1.51 -6.02 7.51
CA TYR A 30 -0.13 -5.56 7.45
C TYR A 30 -0.09 -4.03 7.49
N SER A 31 0.70 -3.49 8.42
CA SER A 31 1.05 -2.08 8.46
C SER A 31 2.36 -1.92 7.71
N LEU A 32 2.33 -1.23 6.57
CA LEU A 32 3.46 -0.98 5.70
C LEU A 32 4.05 0.38 6.05
N ALA A 33 5.34 0.41 6.38
CA ALA A 33 6.09 1.66 6.41
C ALA A 33 6.49 1.99 4.98
N VAL A 34 6.22 3.22 4.56
CA VAL A 34 6.48 3.67 3.18
C VAL A 34 7.21 5.00 3.18
N ILE A 35 8.02 5.19 2.15
CA ILE A 35 8.57 6.50 1.79
C ILE A 35 7.89 6.87 0.48
N ILE A 36 7.10 7.95 0.50
CA ILE A 36 6.36 8.48 -0.66
C ILE A 36 7.11 9.70 -1.19
N SER A 37 7.45 9.68 -2.47
CA SER A 37 8.34 10.69 -3.09
C SER A 37 7.72 12.09 -3.12
N ASP A 38 6.41 12.18 -3.29
CA ASP A 38 5.68 13.45 -3.44
C ASP A 38 5.02 13.95 -2.13
N GLN A 39 4.94 13.09 -1.10
CA GLN A 39 4.11 13.34 0.09
C GLN A 39 4.81 12.83 1.36
N GLU A 40 5.76 13.60 1.89
CA GLU A 40 6.55 13.21 3.09
C GLU A 40 5.71 12.94 4.34
N LYS A 41 4.49 13.50 4.41
CA LYS A 41 3.57 13.28 5.53
C LYS A 41 2.99 11.86 5.56
N ILE A 42 2.99 11.15 4.44
CA ILE A 42 2.44 9.80 4.35
C ILE A 42 3.55 8.79 4.60
N GLN A 43 3.60 8.28 5.82
CA GLN A 43 4.65 7.34 6.24
C GLN A 43 4.14 5.90 6.37
N LYS A 44 2.82 5.70 6.32
CA LYS A 44 2.18 4.42 6.64
C LYS A 44 0.98 4.15 5.74
N ILE A 45 0.92 2.91 5.23
CA ILE A 45 -0.22 2.38 4.50
C ILE A 45 -0.62 1.04 5.14
N ASN A 46 -1.90 0.84 5.40
CA ASN A 46 -2.40 -0.42 5.95
C ASN A 46 -2.99 -1.29 4.84
N ALA A 47 -2.59 -2.56 4.77
CA ALA A 47 -3.14 -3.55 3.85
C ALA A 47 -3.99 -4.56 4.63
N PHE A 48 -5.23 -4.75 4.19
CA PHE A 48 -6.17 -5.73 4.73
C PHE A 48 -6.50 -6.76 3.66
N SER A 49 -6.59 -8.03 4.02
CA SER A 49 -6.90 -9.13 3.07
C SER A 49 -8.18 -8.87 2.28
N ASP A 50 -9.20 -8.28 2.91
CA ASP A 50 -10.52 -8.08 2.30
C ASP A 50 -10.60 -6.85 1.40
N SER A 51 -9.65 -5.91 1.53
CA SER A 51 -9.64 -4.66 0.77
C SER A 51 -8.57 -4.62 -0.31
N CYS A 52 -7.57 -5.51 -0.19
CA CYS A 52 -6.40 -5.58 -1.05
C CYS A 52 -6.62 -6.60 -2.17
N ASN A 53 -6.07 -6.33 -3.34
CA ASN A 53 -5.99 -7.30 -4.42
C ASN A 53 -5.27 -8.59 -3.95
N SER A 54 -5.79 -9.76 -4.32
CA SER A 54 -5.24 -11.06 -3.90
C SER A 54 -3.76 -11.23 -4.25
N ALA A 55 -3.32 -10.74 -5.42
CA ALA A 55 -1.92 -10.83 -5.84
C ALA A 55 -1.01 -9.97 -4.97
N VAL A 56 -1.44 -8.75 -4.64
CA VAL A 56 -0.74 -7.84 -3.73
C VAL A 56 -0.65 -8.44 -2.33
N TRP A 57 -1.76 -9.01 -1.84
CA TRP A 57 -1.78 -9.69 -0.54
C TRP A 57 -0.79 -10.86 -0.46
N LYS A 58 -0.76 -11.72 -1.49
CA LYS A 58 0.21 -12.83 -1.55
C LYS A 58 1.65 -12.31 -1.62
N ALA A 59 1.91 -11.27 -2.39
CA ALA A 59 3.25 -10.66 -2.47
C ALA A 59 3.69 -10.04 -1.13
N LEU A 60 2.76 -9.44 -0.38
CA LEU A 60 3.00 -9.00 0.99
C LEU A 60 3.33 -10.18 1.90
N GLN A 61 2.62 -11.30 1.81
CA GLN A 61 2.91 -12.49 2.61
C GLN A 61 4.30 -13.06 2.30
N ALA A 62 4.67 -13.11 1.01
CA ALA A 62 5.95 -13.63 0.53
C ALA A 62 7.15 -12.66 0.70
N ASN A 63 6.96 -11.47 1.29
CA ASN A 63 7.98 -10.42 1.38
C ASN A 63 8.57 -9.96 0.03
N GLN A 64 7.84 -10.15 -1.07
CA GLN A 64 8.29 -9.85 -2.43
C GLN A 64 8.05 -8.38 -2.81
N PHE A 65 8.38 -7.45 -1.91
CA PHE A 65 8.16 -6.01 -2.11
C PHE A 65 9.36 -5.13 -1.77
N LEU A 66 10.37 -5.64 -1.07
CA LEU A 66 11.52 -4.84 -0.61
C LEU A 66 12.36 -4.34 -1.80
N GLY A 67 12.89 -3.12 -1.66
CA GLY A 67 13.83 -2.52 -2.61
C GLY A 67 13.21 -2.06 -3.94
N LYS A 68 11.88 -2.10 -4.08
CA LYS A 68 11.18 -1.75 -5.32
C LYS A 68 10.28 -0.54 -5.12
N GLU A 69 10.18 0.29 -6.16
CA GLU A 69 9.25 1.39 -6.21
C GLU A 69 7.93 0.95 -6.84
N TYR A 70 6.83 1.42 -6.25
CA TYR A 70 5.48 1.06 -6.65
C TYR A 70 4.60 2.30 -6.75
N LEU A 71 3.63 2.22 -7.65
CA LEU A 71 2.44 3.06 -7.63
C LEU A 71 1.40 2.40 -6.74
N PHE A 72 1.21 2.91 -5.52
CA PHE A 72 0.19 2.45 -4.59
C PHE A 72 -1.16 3.08 -4.90
N HIS A 73 -2.19 2.24 -5.01
CA HIS A 73 -3.59 2.65 -5.10
C HIS A 73 -4.23 2.50 -3.74
N CYS A 74 -4.59 3.61 -3.11
CA CYS A 74 -5.02 3.67 -1.72
C CYS A 74 -6.37 4.34 -1.54
N LYS A 75 -7.19 3.86 -0.61
CA LYS A 75 -8.32 4.66 -0.08
C LYS A 75 -7.85 5.44 1.13
N ASN A 76 -8.21 6.72 1.22
CA ASN A 76 -8.07 7.47 2.46
C ASN A 76 -9.38 7.39 3.25
N PHE A 77 -9.30 6.95 4.50
CA PHE A 77 -10.42 7.02 5.43
C PHE A 77 -9.93 7.63 6.74
N MET A 78 -10.44 8.82 7.06
CA MET A 78 -10.09 9.58 8.27
C MET A 78 -8.56 9.77 8.45
N GLY A 79 -7.84 10.07 7.35
CA GLY A 79 -6.39 10.28 7.40
C GLY A 79 -5.56 8.99 7.41
N THR A 80 -6.20 7.81 7.46
CA THR A 80 -5.52 6.52 7.31
C THR A 80 -5.59 6.05 5.86
N TYR A 81 -4.46 5.64 5.30
CA TYR A 81 -4.38 5.09 3.96
C TYR A 81 -4.49 3.57 3.98
N TYR A 82 -5.38 3.04 3.14
CA TYR A 82 -5.68 1.63 2.99
C TYR A 82 -5.29 1.17 1.60
N LEU A 83 -4.37 0.21 1.50
CA LEU A 83 -3.92 -0.33 0.23
C LEU A 83 -5.04 -1.13 -0.43
N ILE A 84 -5.33 -0.80 -1.68
CA ILE A 84 -6.25 -1.54 -2.54
C ILE A 84 -5.45 -2.34 -3.58
N ASN A 85 -4.47 -1.70 -4.21
CA ASN A 85 -3.62 -2.33 -5.21
C ASN A 85 -2.24 -1.66 -5.24
N TRP A 86 -1.27 -2.27 -5.92
CA TRP A 86 -0.06 -1.59 -6.36
C TRP A 86 0.33 -2.01 -7.77
N GLU A 87 1.15 -1.20 -8.42
CA GLU A 87 1.78 -1.53 -9.69
C GLU A 87 3.28 -1.31 -9.55
N LYS A 88 4.09 -2.25 -10.06
CA LYS A 88 5.53 -2.05 -10.12
C LYS A 88 5.80 -0.94 -11.13
N MET A 89 6.54 0.09 -10.71
CA MET A 89 7.10 1.02 -11.68
C MET A 89 8.10 0.23 -12.53
N LYS A 90 8.03 0.40 -13.85
CA LYS A 90 9.10 -0.09 -14.71
C LYS A 90 10.35 0.68 -14.29
N GLU A 91 11.36 -0.01 -13.78
CA GLU A 91 12.71 0.53 -13.75
C GLU A 91 12.97 0.98 -15.19
N ALA A 92 13.27 2.27 -15.38
CA ALA A 92 13.64 2.75 -16.70
C ALA A 92 14.83 1.89 -17.12
N ASP A 93 14.59 1.00 -18.08
CA ASP A 93 15.62 0.24 -18.75
C ASP A 93 16.58 1.32 -19.28
N HIS A 94 17.73 1.47 -18.62
CA HIS A 94 18.83 2.22 -19.17
C HIS A 94 19.32 1.37 -20.35
N GLU A 95 18.60 1.53 -21.46
CA GLU A 95 18.97 1.04 -22.78
C GLU A 95 20.35 1.66 -23.06
N ASN A 96 21.37 0.81 -23.14
CA ASN A 96 22.73 1.18 -23.50
C ASN A 96 23.15 0.41 -24.75
#